data_AF-A0A258F7P6-F1
#
_entry.id   AF-A0A258F7P6-F1
#
_cell.length_a   1.000
_cell.length_b   1.000
_cell.length_c   1.000
_cell.angle_alpha   90.00
_cell.angle_beta   90.00
_cell.angle_gamma   90.00
#
_symmetry.space_group_name_H-M   'P 1'
#
loop_
_entity.id
_entity.type
_entity.pdbx_description
1 polymer ?
#
loop_
_entity_poly.entity_id
_entity_poly.type
_entity_poly.pdbx_seq_one_letter_code
_entity_poly.pdbx_strand_id
1 'polypeptide(L)'
;MIDHTSIFNISSQEDFEDLALKIFKFQFENNRVYRSFCDLLYIHYSDVKNIKQIPFLPIQFFKTHKVVSSNNPIETTFTSSGTTGSIT
;
A
#
# COMPACT_ATOMS: atom_id res chain seq x y z
N MET A 1 -2.84 -12.17 8.78
CA MET A 1 -3.03 -10.96 9.62
C MET A 1 -1.65 -10.38 9.89
N ILE A 2 -1.44 -9.08 9.64
CA ILE A 2 -0.16 -8.43 9.95
C ILE A 2 -0.18 -8.03 11.42
N ASP A 3 0.85 -8.40 12.17
CA ASP A 3 1.06 -7.90 13.53
C ASP A 3 1.54 -6.45 13.46
N HIS A 4 0.71 -5.52 13.93
CA HIS A 4 1.02 -4.10 13.92
C HIS A 4 2.24 -3.72 14.78
N THR A 5 2.62 -4.56 15.75
CA THR A 5 3.78 -4.27 16.61
C THR A 5 5.12 -4.58 15.94
N SER A 6 5.10 -5.44 14.91
CA SER A 6 6.31 -5.87 14.20
C SER A 6 7.11 -4.73 13.58
N ILE A 7 6.46 -3.61 13.20
CA ILE A 7 7.13 -2.43 12.65
C ILE A 7 8.08 -1.75 13.64
N PHE A 8 7.82 -1.87 14.94
CA PHE A 8 8.66 -1.26 15.98
C PHE A 8 9.87 -2.13 16.34
N ASN A 9 9.89 -3.38 15.89
CA ASN A 9 10.96 -4.34 16.16
C ASN A 9 11.98 -4.44 15.00
N ILE A 10 11.84 -3.62 13.96
CA ILE A 10 12.78 -3.59 12.82
C ILE A 10 14.14 -3.11 13.34
N SER A 11 15.17 -3.95 13.20
CA SER A 11 16.51 -3.67 13.70
C SER A 11 17.58 -3.66 12.60
N SER A 12 17.23 -4.14 11.41
CA SER A 12 18.12 -4.25 10.26
C SER A 12 17.42 -3.93 8.94
N GLN A 13 18.21 -3.77 7.89
CA GLN A 13 17.70 -3.59 6.53
C GLN A 13 16.96 -4.84 6.01
N GLU A 14 17.42 -6.02 6.42
CA GLU A 14 16.80 -7.31 6.06
C GLU A 14 15.43 -7.45 6.73
N ASP A 15 15.31 -7.10 8.02
CA ASP A 15 14.03 -7.07 8.74
C ASP A 15 13.02 -6.15 8.05
N PHE A 16 13.49 -4.97 7.61
CA PHE A 16 12.66 -4.00 6.90
C PHE A 16 12.17 -4.55 5.55
N GLU A 17 13.07 -5.13 4.76
CA GLU A 17 12.75 -5.69 3.45
C GLU A 17 11.75 -6.84 3.57
N ASP A 18 11.97 -7.77 4.50
CA ASP A 18 11.05 -8.87 4.79
C ASP A 18 9.67 -8.37 5.21
N LEU A 19 9.60 -7.38 6.10
CA LEU A 19 8.33 -6.82 6.53
C LEU A 19 7.64 -6.06 5.40
N ALA A 20 8.37 -5.30 4.59
CA ALA A 20 7.84 -4.58 3.45
C ALA A 20 7.22 -5.54 2.41
N LEU A 21 7.89 -6.66 2.10
CA LEU A 21 7.35 -7.70 1.21
C LEU A 21 6.09 -8.36 1.78
N LYS A 22 6.05 -8.62 3.10
CA LYS A 22 4.83 -9.11 3.78
C LYS A 22 3.68 -8.10 3.69
N ILE A 23 3.96 -6.80 3.88
CA ILE A 23 2.97 -5.72 3.74
C ILE A 23 2.49 -5.62 2.30
N PHE A 24 3.39 -5.71 1.32
CA PHE A 24 3.03 -5.70 -0.10
C PHE A 24 2.06 -6.84 -0.44
N LYS A 25 2.35 -8.07 0.00
CA LYS A 25 1.42 -9.20 -0.17
C LYS A 25 0.05 -8.90 0.44
N PHE A 26 0.00 -8.39 1.67
CA PHE A 26 -1.27 -8.03 2.32
C PHE A 26 -2.05 -6.97 1.53
N GLN A 27 -1.37 -5.93 1.03
CA GLN A 27 -1.98 -4.90 0.20
C GLN A 27 -2.51 -5.51 -1.10
N PHE A 28 -1.74 -6.36 -1.77
CA PHE A 28 -2.16 -7.04 -3.00
C PHE A 28 -3.41 -7.92 -2.78
N GLU A 29 -3.51 -8.59 -1.64
CA GLU A 29 -4.66 -9.47 -1.34
C GLU A 29 -5.91 -8.70 -0.90
N ASN A 30 -5.76 -7.58 -0.19
CA ASN A 30 -6.88 -6.93 0.50
C ASN A 30 -7.29 -5.56 -0.08
N ASN A 31 -6.44 -4.92 -0.88
CA ASN A 31 -6.74 -3.65 -1.54
C ASN A 31 -7.11 -3.87 -3.00
N ARG A 32 -8.41 -3.92 -3.31
CA ARG A 32 -8.92 -4.20 -4.67
C ARG A 32 -8.40 -3.24 -5.74
N VAL A 33 -8.24 -1.96 -5.40
CA VAL A 33 -7.73 -0.94 -6.33
C VAL A 33 -6.27 -1.23 -6.65
N TYR A 34 -5.45 -1.46 -5.62
CA TYR A 34 -4.04 -1.76 -5.80
C TYR A 34 -3.80 -3.11 -6.49
N ARG A 35 -4.61 -4.13 -6.16
CA ARG A 35 -4.61 -5.42 -6.84
C ARG A 35 -4.84 -5.28 -8.34
N SER A 36 -5.90 -4.57 -8.71
CA SER A 36 -6.25 -4.36 -10.12
C SER A 36 -5.14 -3.63 -10.88
N PHE A 37 -4.50 -2.65 -10.23
CA PHE A 37 -3.33 -1.97 -10.79
C PHE A 37 -2.15 -2.93 -11.02
N CYS A 38 -1.84 -3.79 -10.04
CA CYS A 38 -0.76 -4.78 -10.19
C CYS A 38 -1.07 -5.80 -11.30
N ASP A 39 -2.31 -6.28 -11.39
CA ASP A 39 -2.75 -7.22 -12.43
C ASP A 39 -2.58 -6.63 -13.85
N LEU A 40 -2.89 -5.33 -14.03
CA LEU A 40 -2.68 -4.62 -15.31
C LEU A 40 -1.20 -4.49 -15.69
N LEU A 41 -0.31 -4.52 -14.71
CA LEU A 41 1.14 -4.53 -14.91
C LEU A 41 1.71 -5.95 -15.05
N TYR A 42 0.87 -6.99 -14.98
CA TYR A 42 1.27 -8.39 -14.96
C TYR A 42 2.21 -8.73 -13.78
N ILE A 43 2.01 -8.09 -12.63
CA ILE A 43 2.81 -8.29 -11.42
C ILE A 43 1.99 -9.07 -10.40
N HIS A 44 2.45 -10.26 -10.02
CA HIS A 44 1.92 -11.00 -8.89
C HIS A 44 2.82 -10.84 -7.66
N TYR A 45 2.24 -10.93 -6.45
CA TYR A 45 3.02 -10.74 -5.22
C TYR A 45 4.18 -11.75 -5.06
N SER A 46 4.06 -12.94 -5.66
CA SER A 46 5.09 -13.98 -5.64
C SER A 46 6.36 -13.59 -6.39
N ASP A 47 6.25 -12.67 -7.34
CA ASP A 47 7.30 -12.36 -8.31
C ASP A 47 8.18 -11.21 -7.83
N VAL A 48 7.70 -10.45 -6.84
CA VAL A 48 8.42 -9.36 -6.18
C VAL A 48 9.32 -9.96 -5.09
N LYS A 49 10.64 -9.89 -5.30
CA LYS A 49 11.67 -10.45 -4.42
C LYS A 49 12.45 -9.40 -3.63
N ASN A 50 12.27 -8.13 -3.98
CA ASN A 50 12.89 -7.01 -3.26
C ASN A 50 11.98 -5.78 -3.32
N ILE A 51 12.20 -4.84 -2.41
CA ILE A 51 11.34 -3.66 -2.26
C ILE A 51 11.29 -2.78 -3.51
N LYS A 52 12.35 -2.80 -4.34
CA LYS A 52 12.45 -1.95 -5.54
C LYS A 52 11.55 -2.43 -6.68
N GLN A 53 11.06 -3.68 -6.60
CA GLN A 53 10.12 -4.25 -7.56
C GLN A 53 8.65 -3.98 -7.20
N ILE A 54 8.37 -3.38 -6.04
CA ILE A 54 7.01 -3.04 -5.62
C ILE A 54 6.48 -1.91 -6.53
N PRO A 55 5.33 -2.10 -7.22
CA PRO A 55 4.82 -1.11 -8.15
C PRO A 55 4.25 0.11 -7.42
N PHE A 56 4.63 1.31 -7.88
CA PHE A 56 4.17 2.57 -7.30
C PHE A 56 2.76 2.93 -7.78
N LEU A 57 1.81 3.04 -6.85
CA LEU A 57 0.45 3.46 -7.17
C LEU A 57 0.40 4.98 -7.42
N PRO A 58 -0.06 5.45 -8.60
CA PRO A 58 -0.10 6.87 -8.89
C PRO A 58 -1.01 7.64 -7.94
N ILE A 59 -0.59 8.85 -7.53
CA ILE A 59 -1.33 9.69 -6.58
C ILE A 59 -2.77 9.99 -7.02
N GLN A 60 -3.03 10.01 -8.34
CA GLN A 60 -4.36 10.26 -8.90
C GLN A 60 -5.39 9.22 -8.43
N PHE A 61 -4.99 7.97 -8.17
CA PHE A 61 -5.89 6.93 -7.66
C PHE A 61 -6.46 7.31 -6.29
N PHE A 62 -5.68 7.96 -5.44
CA PHE A 62 -6.14 8.39 -4.11
C PHE A 62 -7.15 9.55 -4.18
N LYS A 63 -7.21 10.28 -5.31
CA LYS A 63 -8.18 11.35 -5.54
C LYS A 63 -9.51 10.82 -6.10
N THR A 64 -9.47 9.73 -6.86
CA THR A 64 -10.62 9.23 -7.64
C THR A 64 -11.18 7.90 -7.13
N HIS A 65 -10.42 7.15 -6.33
CA HIS A 65 -10.78 5.84 -5.83
C HIS A 65 -10.58 5.76 -4.31
N LYS A 66 -11.39 4.91 -3.66
CA LYS A 66 -11.18 4.52 -2.26
C LYS A 66 -10.09 3.44 -2.21
N VAL A 67 -8.86 3.86 -1.97
CA VAL A 67 -7.70 2.98 -1.81
C VAL A 67 -7.65 2.47 -0.36
N VAL A 68 -8.33 1.37 -0.07
CA VAL A 68 -8.44 0.79 1.28
C VAL A 68 -8.12 -0.71 1.26
N SER A 69 -7.53 -1.22 2.34
CA SER A 69 -7.12 -2.63 2.52
C SER A 69 -7.93 -3.37 3.61
N SER A 70 -9.04 -2.78 4.06
CA SER A 70 -9.96 -3.36 5.03
C SER A 70 -11.40 -2.91 4.73
N ASN A 71 -12.36 -3.70 5.18
CA ASN A 71 -13.79 -3.38 5.13
C ASN A 71 -14.31 -2.76 6.43
N ASN A 72 -13.44 -2.55 7.43
CA ASN A 72 -13.82 -1.90 8.68
C ASN A 72 -14.27 -0.45 8.41
N PRO A 73 -15.19 0.08 9.23
CA PRO A 73 -15.59 1.47 9.12
C PRO A 73 -14.40 2.40 9.35
N ILE A 74 -14.36 3.52 8.62
CA ILE A 74 -13.34 4.55 8.77
C ILE A 74 -13.59 5.28 10.10
N GLU A 75 -12.62 5.25 11.00
CA GLU A 75 -12.73 5.90 12.31
C GLU A 75 -12.38 7.39 12.25
N THR A 76 -11.41 7.77 11.41
CA THR A 76 -10.97 9.17 11.27
C THR A 76 -10.41 9.40 9.88
N THR A 77 -10.67 10.59 9.31
CA THR A 77 -10.14 11.00 8.00
C THR A 77 -9.28 12.24 8.17
N PHE A 78 -8.06 12.19 7.64
CA PHE A 78 -7.15 13.32 7.55
C PHE A 78 -6.96 13.69 6.08
N THR A 79 -6.82 14.98 5.79
CA THR A 79 -6.59 15.49 4.44
C THR A 79 -5.27 16.24 4.39
N SER A 80 -4.52 16.06 3.30
CA SER A 80 -3.30 16.85 3.06
C SER A 80 -3.68 18.30 2.80
N SER A 81 -2.92 19.27 3.33
CA SER A 81 -3.03 20.67 2.92
C SER A 81 -2.73 20.78 1.43
N GLY A 82 -3.75 21.06 0.61
CA GLY A 82 -3.61 21.14 -0.84
C GLY A 82 -2.71 22.31 -1.23
N THR A 83 -1.44 22.05 -1.56
CA THR A 83 -0.47 23.10 -1.94
C THR A 83 -0.46 23.43 -3.42
N THR A 84 -1.45 22.98 -4.19
CA THR A 84 -1.61 23.38 -5.60
C THR A 84 -3.10 23.53 -5.90
N GLY A 85 -3.50 24.76 -6.22
CA GLY A 85 -4.88 25.17 -6.42
C GLY A 85 -5.67 24.21 -7.33
N SER A 86 -6.55 23.44 -6.71
CA SER A 86 -7.76 22.98 -7.35
C SER A 86 -8.86 23.07 -6.33
N ILE A 87 -9.67 24.09 -6.57
CA ILE A 87 -11.02 24.32 -6.10
C ILE A 87 -11.76 22.98 -6.09
N THR A 88 -12.23 22.57 -4.92
CA THR A 88 -13.44 21.76 -4.78
C THR A 88 -14.48 22.64 -4.12
#